data_AF-A0A1V5UN00-F1
#
_entry.id   AF-A0A1V5UN00-F1
#
_cell.length_a   1.000
_cell.length_b   1.000
_cell.length_c   1.000
_cell.angle_alpha   90.00
_cell.angle_beta   90.00
_cell.angle_gamma   90.00
#
_symmetry.space_group_name_H-M   'P 1'
#
loop_
_entity.id
_entity.type
_entity.pdbx_description
1 polymer ?
#
loop_
_entity_poly.entity_id
_entity_poly.type
_entity_poly.pdbx_seq_one_letter_code
_entity_poly.pdbx_strand_id
1 'polypeptide(L)'
;MFKKIMIAIILVLVLSSAALAETFTLKPGFNFISFTSATTITPSGFKALNASIEDMYLYSAAAGSFLSLSEGTLTSLAAGKGYIVKSLASSNISVTVSGSSLGTLGNINLKSGFNLVGFSKLPAAGTFTQLMNAYSFIQGLYKWNAAAGSFIQVVRESGVPVKIDGTDPSFNAGESYFFNLTQDVQINFDGTSILMGANIVPPVVEPSENPFAGTYNGTFGAPQGTFVITVTTQGTLAANGANNSNVPPTLISGSGTVTNAGAADFSIKLNNFHKFSGTFTSSGASGNFYETDGVTVKGSWQVTKTGGSN
;
A
#
# COMPACT_ATOMS: atom_id res chain seq x y z
N MET A 1 -36.73 -18.96 -9.30
CA MET A 1 -36.42 -17.51 -9.20
C MET A 1 -35.33 -17.25 -8.14
N PHE A 2 -35.47 -17.78 -6.92
CA PHE A 2 -34.47 -17.71 -5.84
C PHE A 2 -33.04 -18.14 -6.23
N LYS A 3 -32.87 -19.26 -6.95
CA LYS A 3 -31.53 -19.72 -7.41
C LYS A 3 -30.81 -18.71 -8.31
N LYS A 4 -31.53 -17.98 -9.17
CA LYS A 4 -30.94 -16.99 -10.09
C LYS A 4 -30.53 -15.71 -9.38
N ILE A 5 -31.31 -15.30 -8.36
CA ILE A 5 -31.01 -14.16 -7.50
C ILE A 5 -29.79 -14.46 -6.61
N MET A 6 -29.68 -15.68 -6.07
CA MET A 6 -28.54 -16.09 -5.25
C MET A 6 -27.23 -16.14 -6.04
N ILE A 7 -27.25 -16.60 -7.30
CA ILE A 7 -26.08 -16.60 -8.19
C ILE A 7 -25.64 -15.17 -8.53
N ALA A 8 -26.59 -14.26 -8.77
CA ALA A 8 -26.28 -12.85 -9.04
C ALA A 8 -25.66 -12.14 -7.82
N ILE A 9 -26.14 -12.43 -6.60
CA ILE A 9 -25.58 -11.87 -5.36
C ILE A 9 -24.16 -12.39 -5.11
N ILE A 10 -23.92 -13.70 -5.31
CA ILE A 10 -22.58 -14.30 -5.19
C ILE A 10 -21.62 -13.71 -6.23
N LEU A 11 -22.07 -13.52 -7.48
CA LEU A 11 -21.25 -12.92 -8.52
C LEU A 11 -20.90 -11.46 -8.20
N VAL A 12 -21.85 -10.68 -7.68
CA VAL A 12 -21.62 -9.26 -7.30
C VAL A 12 -20.70 -9.13 -6.07
N LEU A 13 -20.73 -10.07 -5.13
CA LEU A 13 -19.80 -10.13 -3.99
C LEU A 13 -18.36 -10.48 -4.40
N VAL A 14 -18.16 -11.19 -5.51
CA VAL A 14 -16.83 -11.54 -6.03
C VAL A 14 -16.18 -10.38 -6.81
N LEU A 15 -16.97 -9.40 -7.29
CA LEU A 15 -16.47 -8.25 -8.06
C LEU A 15 -16.12 -7.00 -7.24
N SER A 16 -16.29 -6.99 -5.91
CA SER A 16 -15.96 -5.83 -5.08
C SER A 16 -14.49 -5.83 -4.62
N SER A 17 -13.73 -4.84 -5.09
CA SER A 17 -12.29 -4.59 -4.94
C SER A 17 -11.39 -5.44 -5.84
N ALA A 18 -10.88 -4.83 -6.91
CA ALA A 18 -9.68 -5.33 -7.57
C ALA A 18 -8.54 -5.19 -6.56
N ALA A 19 -8.24 -6.27 -5.83
CA ALA A 19 -7.07 -6.31 -4.97
C ALA A 19 -5.84 -6.03 -5.83
N LEU A 20 -4.99 -5.10 -5.41
CA LEU A 20 -3.67 -4.97 -6.00
C LEU A 20 -2.93 -6.28 -5.73
N ALA A 21 -2.27 -6.82 -6.74
CA ALA A 21 -1.51 -8.04 -6.59
C ALA A 21 -0.03 -7.71 -6.76
N GLU A 22 0.81 -8.15 -5.84
CA GLU A 22 2.26 -8.11 -5.99
C GLU A 22 2.80 -9.52 -6.20
N THR A 23 3.78 -9.67 -7.09
CA THR A 23 4.37 -10.96 -7.43
C THR A 23 5.83 -10.99 -7.00
N PHE A 24 6.18 -11.96 -6.16
CA PHE A 24 7.55 -12.26 -5.77
C PHE A 24 8.11 -13.37 -6.65
N THR A 25 9.33 -13.18 -7.14
CA THR A 25 10.12 -14.28 -7.72
C THR A 25 11.05 -14.83 -6.64
N LEU A 26 10.72 -16.00 -6.11
CA LEU A 26 11.53 -16.67 -5.08
C LEU A 26 12.51 -17.63 -5.75
N LYS A 27 13.80 -17.42 -5.48
CA LYS A 27 14.90 -18.29 -5.90
C LYS A 27 15.01 -19.51 -4.96
N PRO A 28 15.71 -20.59 -5.37
CA PRO A 28 16.09 -21.66 -4.45
C PRO A 28 16.81 -21.11 -3.20
N GLY A 29 16.50 -21.63 -2.02
CA GLY A 29 17.08 -21.20 -0.75
C GLY A 29 16.43 -19.93 -0.19
N PHE A 30 17.24 -19.05 0.41
CA PHE A 30 16.76 -17.87 1.12
C PHE A 30 16.50 -16.67 0.20
N ASN A 31 15.39 -15.99 0.43
CA ASN A 31 14.95 -14.79 -0.30
C ASN A 31 14.59 -13.69 0.68
N PHE A 32 15.17 -12.51 0.51
CA PHE A 32 14.99 -11.38 1.41
C PHE A 32 14.01 -10.39 0.79
N ILE A 33 12.77 -10.39 1.27
CA ILE A 33 11.65 -9.67 0.66
C ILE A 33 11.00 -8.68 1.63
N SER A 34 10.27 -7.72 1.10
CA SER A 34 9.34 -6.86 1.83
C SER A 34 8.07 -6.69 1.00
N PHE A 35 6.92 -6.52 1.65
CA PHE A 35 5.66 -6.28 0.94
C PHE A 35 5.59 -4.83 0.48
N THR A 36 5.33 -4.59 -0.79
CA THR A 36 5.14 -3.25 -1.36
C THR A 36 3.67 -2.82 -1.37
N SER A 37 2.77 -3.77 -1.06
CA SER A 37 1.35 -3.53 -0.88
C SER A 37 0.94 -3.72 0.59
N ALA A 38 -0.18 -3.12 1.00
CA ALA A 38 -0.77 -3.45 2.28
C ALA A 38 -1.41 -4.84 2.19
N THR A 39 -0.82 -5.83 2.86
CA THR A 39 -1.30 -7.22 2.85
C THR A 39 -2.00 -7.59 4.14
N THR A 40 -3.02 -8.45 4.03
CA THR A 40 -3.72 -9.08 5.16
C THR A 40 -3.50 -10.59 5.22
N ILE A 41 -2.65 -11.14 4.34
CA ILE A 41 -2.36 -12.57 4.32
C ILE A 41 -1.61 -12.97 5.60
N THR A 42 -2.02 -14.08 6.19
CA THR A 42 -1.28 -14.66 7.32
C THR A 42 -0.01 -15.34 6.83
N PRO A 43 1.01 -15.53 7.69
CA PRO A 43 2.18 -16.33 7.34
C PRO A 43 1.81 -17.72 6.79
N SER A 44 0.89 -18.43 7.46
CA SER A 44 0.37 -19.72 7.01
C SER A 44 -0.32 -19.64 5.65
N GLY A 45 -1.10 -18.58 5.41
CA GLY A 45 -1.72 -18.30 4.12
C GLY A 45 -0.69 -18.06 3.01
N PHE A 46 0.39 -17.33 3.30
CA PHE A 46 1.48 -17.11 2.35
C PHE A 46 2.16 -18.42 1.97
N LYS A 47 2.47 -19.28 2.95
CA LYS A 47 3.04 -20.61 2.68
C LYS A 47 2.11 -21.48 1.82
N ALA A 48 0.80 -21.35 1.99
CA ALA A 48 -0.19 -22.07 1.19
C ALA A 48 -0.23 -21.63 -0.29
N LEU A 49 0.35 -20.48 -0.66
CA LEU A 49 0.41 -20.03 -2.06
C LEU A 49 1.32 -20.91 -2.92
N ASN A 50 2.33 -21.55 -2.32
CA ASN A 50 3.19 -22.48 -3.03
C ASN A 50 3.83 -23.49 -2.06
N ALA A 51 3.65 -24.79 -2.34
CA ALA A 51 4.15 -25.87 -1.48
C ALA A 51 5.69 -25.92 -1.35
N SER A 52 6.43 -25.27 -2.25
CA SER A 52 7.89 -25.16 -2.16
C SER A 52 8.35 -24.12 -1.13
N ILE A 53 7.46 -23.31 -0.57
CA ILE A 53 7.79 -22.43 0.57
C ILE A 53 7.92 -23.29 1.81
N GLU A 54 9.14 -23.42 2.33
CA GLU A 54 9.42 -24.22 3.53
C GLU A 54 9.09 -23.45 4.79
N ASP A 55 9.61 -22.23 4.90
CA ASP A 55 9.46 -21.41 6.09
C ASP A 55 9.60 -19.92 5.74
N MET A 56 9.16 -19.08 6.66
CA MET A 56 9.31 -17.64 6.60
C MET A 56 9.78 -17.12 7.95
N TYR A 57 10.75 -16.20 7.92
CA TYR A 57 11.37 -15.63 9.10
C TYR A 57 11.24 -14.12 9.14
N LEU A 58 11.09 -13.57 10.35
CA LEU A 58 11.23 -12.16 10.66
C LEU A 58 12.30 -12.02 11.75
N TYR A 59 13.33 -11.21 11.54
CA TYR A 59 14.29 -10.94 12.60
C TYR A 59 13.70 -9.96 13.62
N SER A 60 13.59 -10.39 14.88
CA SER A 60 13.17 -9.54 15.98
C SER A 60 14.39 -9.04 16.75
N ALA A 61 14.79 -7.79 16.50
CA ALA A 61 15.92 -7.17 17.21
C ALA A 61 15.67 -7.07 18.73
N ALA A 62 14.40 -6.96 19.15
CA ALA A 62 14.03 -6.96 20.56
C ALA A 62 14.22 -8.34 21.23
N ALA A 63 14.03 -9.44 20.48
CA ALA A 63 14.25 -10.79 20.97
C ALA A 63 15.68 -11.32 20.69
N GLY A 64 16.44 -10.63 19.82
CA GLY A 64 17.74 -11.08 19.34
C GLY A 64 17.67 -12.35 18.49
N SER A 65 16.49 -12.75 18.01
CA SER A 65 16.24 -14.02 17.34
C SER A 65 15.29 -13.89 16.15
N PHE A 66 15.22 -14.94 15.33
CA PHE A 66 14.24 -15.04 14.26
C PHE A 66 12.92 -15.56 14.79
N LEU A 67 11.83 -14.89 14.43
CA LEU A 67 10.48 -15.42 14.51
C LEU A 67 10.23 -16.26 13.26
N SER A 68 9.75 -17.49 13.42
CA SER A 68 9.54 -18.46 12.34
C SER A 68 8.05 -18.79 12.20
N LEU A 69 7.61 -19.00 10.96
CA LEU A 69 6.29 -19.52 10.66
C LEU A 69 6.14 -20.96 11.15
N SER A 70 7.14 -21.82 10.92
CA SER A 70 7.08 -23.23 11.31
C SER A 70 7.05 -23.45 12.82
N GLU A 71 7.67 -22.55 13.58
CA GLU A 71 7.62 -22.53 15.05
C GLU A 71 6.39 -21.78 15.61
N GLY A 72 5.57 -21.18 14.74
CA GLY A 72 4.38 -20.41 15.13
C GLY A 72 4.65 -19.08 15.82
N THR A 73 5.91 -18.63 15.87
CA THR A 73 6.30 -17.35 16.50
C THR A 73 6.11 -16.16 15.56
N LEU A 74 6.11 -16.39 14.23
CA LEU A 74 5.70 -15.40 13.24
C LEU A 74 4.18 -15.52 12.99
N THR A 75 3.42 -14.55 13.50
CA THR A 75 1.96 -14.59 13.49
C THR A 75 1.30 -13.59 12.53
N SER A 76 2.02 -12.56 12.09
CA SER A 76 1.48 -11.52 11.20
C SER A 76 2.50 -11.06 10.15
N LEU A 77 1.98 -10.62 9.01
CA LEU A 77 2.73 -10.01 7.92
C LEU A 77 2.25 -8.57 7.72
N ALA A 78 3.18 -7.67 7.41
CA ALA A 78 2.89 -6.27 7.18
C ALA A 78 3.94 -5.64 6.25
N ALA A 79 3.56 -4.55 5.58
CA ALA A 79 4.51 -3.64 4.95
C ALA A 79 5.40 -2.95 6.02
N GLY A 80 6.55 -2.45 5.60
CA GLY A 80 7.58 -1.81 6.45
C GLY A 80 8.40 -2.81 7.26
N LYS A 81 8.23 -4.11 7.03
CA LYS A 81 8.99 -5.19 7.67
C LYS A 81 9.76 -5.98 6.64
N GLY A 82 10.90 -6.52 7.05
CA GLY A 82 11.71 -7.39 6.22
C GLY A 82 11.52 -8.85 6.59
N TYR A 83 11.38 -9.70 5.58
CA TYR A 83 11.15 -11.13 5.73
C TYR A 83 12.19 -11.94 4.97
N ILE A 84 12.49 -13.13 5.49
CA ILE A 84 13.30 -14.13 4.82
C ILE A 84 12.40 -15.30 4.46
N VAL A 85 12.25 -15.61 3.18
CA VAL A 85 11.48 -16.76 2.71
C VAL A 85 12.44 -17.84 2.26
N LYS A 86 12.32 -19.03 2.86
CA LYS A 86 13.10 -20.21 2.47
C LYS A 86 12.28 -21.03 1.47
N SER A 87 12.82 -21.18 0.26
CA SER A 87 12.23 -21.97 -0.83
C SER A 87 13.03 -23.25 -1.04
N LEU A 88 12.33 -24.38 -1.11
CA LEU A 88 12.88 -25.69 -1.47
C LEU A 88 12.80 -25.96 -2.98
N ALA A 89 12.32 -24.99 -3.77
CA ALA A 89 12.23 -25.16 -5.20
C ALA A 89 13.63 -25.34 -5.82
N SER A 90 13.74 -26.20 -6.83
CA SER A 90 14.97 -26.39 -7.60
C SER A 90 15.19 -25.30 -8.66
N SER A 91 14.20 -24.43 -8.87
CA SER A 91 14.24 -23.29 -9.79
C SER A 91 13.38 -22.15 -9.23
N ASN A 92 13.42 -20.99 -9.89
CA ASN A 92 12.64 -19.83 -9.44
C ASN A 92 11.13 -20.14 -9.51
N ILE A 93 10.41 -19.74 -8.46
CA ILE A 93 8.94 -19.80 -8.42
C ILE A 93 8.37 -18.39 -8.31
N SER A 94 7.17 -18.20 -8.87
CA SER A 94 6.42 -16.96 -8.72
C SER A 94 5.32 -17.14 -7.69
N VAL A 95 5.25 -16.23 -6.73
CA VAL A 95 4.23 -16.19 -5.68
C VAL A 95 3.51 -14.86 -5.77
N THR A 96 2.19 -14.88 -5.93
CA THR A 96 1.39 -13.66 -6.04
C THR A 96 0.56 -13.47 -4.79
N VAL A 97 0.66 -12.28 -4.20
CA VAL A 97 -0.03 -11.90 -2.97
C VAL A 97 -0.98 -10.75 -3.28
N SER A 98 -2.24 -10.94 -2.92
CA SER A 98 -3.24 -9.87 -2.97
C SER A 98 -3.05 -8.90 -1.81
N GLY A 99 -3.30 -7.63 -2.07
CA GLY A 99 -3.19 -6.52 -1.14
C GLY A 99 -3.96 -5.29 -1.61
N SER A 100 -3.76 -4.19 -0.90
CA SER A 100 -4.33 -2.87 -1.22
C SER A 100 -3.24 -1.82 -1.33
N SER A 101 -3.62 -0.60 -1.67
CA SER A 101 -2.69 0.53 -1.78
C SER A 101 -1.96 0.75 -0.45
N LEU A 102 -0.65 0.97 -0.53
CA LEU A 102 0.17 1.22 0.63
C LEU A 102 0.04 2.68 1.08
N GLY A 103 -0.42 2.89 2.31
CA GLY A 103 -0.43 4.21 2.96
C GLY A 103 0.95 4.64 3.47
N THR A 104 0.99 5.67 4.31
CA THR A 104 2.20 6.08 5.06
C THR A 104 2.58 5.01 6.09
N LEU A 105 3.85 4.60 6.13
CA LEU A 105 4.36 3.61 7.07
C LEU A 105 4.69 4.25 8.44
N GLY A 106 5.08 5.51 8.42
CA GLY A 106 5.56 6.24 9.58
C GLY A 106 6.97 5.83 10.00
N ASN A 107 7.34 6.19 11.23
CA ASN A 107 8.65 5.87 11.78
C ASN A 107 8.69 4.42 12.25
N ILE A 108 9.74 3.70 11.84
CA ILE A 108 10.01 2.34 12.28
C ILE A 108 11.15 2.38 13.30
N ASN A 109 10.93 1.85 14.49
CA ASN A 109 11.97 1.76 15.52
C ASN A 109 12.94 0.62 15.20
N LEU A 110 14.23 0.93 15.26
CA LEU A 110 15.35 0.01 15.13
C LEU A 110 16.16 0.01 16.44
N LYS A 111 16.76 -1.13 16.76
CA LYS A 111 17.59 -1.30 17.96
C LYS A 111 19.08 -1.19 17.65
N SER A 112 19.89 -0.91 18.67
CA SER A 112 21.33 -1.15 18.56
C SER A 112 21.62 -2.61 18.19
N GLY A 113 22.65 -2.84 17.37
CA GLY A 113 22.97 -4.12 16.76
C GLY A 113 22.25 -4.35 15.43
N PHE A 114 21.99 -5.63 15.12
CA PHE A 114 21.39 -6.02 13.85
C PHE A 114 19.88 -5.75 13.82
N ASN A 115 19.38 -5.33 12.66
CA ASN A 115 17.96 -5.18 12.36
C ASN A 115 17.72 -5.63 10.91
N LEU A 116 16.62 -6.34 10.64
CA LEU A 116 16.21 -6.64 9.27
C LEU A 116 15.16 -5.60 8.83
N VAL A 117 15.57 -4.71 7.94
CA VAL A 117 14.73 -3.62 7.43
C VAL A 117 14.23 -4.00 6.05
N GLY A 118 12.91 -3.97 5.86
CA GLY A 118 12.26 -4.19 4.57
C GLY A 118 11.75 -2.89 3.98
N PHE A 119 12.08 -2.63 2.71
CA PHE A 119 11.69 -1.41 2.02
C PHE A 119 10.43 -1.66 1.19
N SER A 120 9.28 -1.26 1.72
CA SER A 120 7.99 -1.36 1.00
C SER A 120 7.79 -0.28 -0.05
N LYS A 121 8.58 0.80 0.04
CA LYS A 121 8.60 1.91 -0.92
C LYS A 121 10.04 2.10 -1.37
N LEU A 122 10.24 2.55 -2.60
CA LEU A 122 11.57 2.84 -3.11
C LEU A 122 12.05 4.14 -2.42
N PRO A 123 13.07 4.09 -1.56
CA PRO A 123 13.64 5.33 -1.05
C PRO A 123 14.39 6.03 -2.19
N ALA A 124 14.37 7.36 -2.23
CA ALA A 124 15.24 8.08 -3.16
C ALA A 124 16.70 8.18 -2.67
N ALA A 125 17.03 7.64 -1.49
CA ALA A 125 18.42 7.49 -1.07
C ALA A 125 19.10 6.35 -1.84
N GLY A 126 20.29 6.66 -2.35
CA GLY A 126 21.13 5.76 -3.12
C GLY A 126 21.91 4.76 -2.26
N THR A 127 22.96 4.22 -2.86
CA THR A 127 23.80 3.10 -2.41
C THR A 127 24.13 3.04 -0.91
N PHE A 128 24.48 1.84 -0.43
CA PHE A 128 24.88 1.59 0.96
C PHE A 128 25.94 2.59 1.46
N THR A 129 26.96 2.86 0.65
CA THR A 129 28.02 3.83 0.99
C THR A 129 27.47 5.24 1.22
N GLN A 130 26.53 5.69 0.38
CA GLN A 130 25.90 7.01 0.53
C GLN A 130 25.12 7.11 1.84
N LEU A 131 24.35 6.07 2.18
CA LEU A 131 23.60 6.05 3.43
C LEU A 131 24.51 6.03 4.66
N MET A 132 25.58 5.21 4.63
CA MET A 132 26.54 5.15 5.73
C MET A 132 27.35 6.44 5.90
N ASN A 133 27.60 7.19 4.83
CA ASN A 133 28.21 8.52 4.94
C ASN A 133 27.26 9.54 5.56
N ALA A 134 25.95 9.44 5.29
CA ALA A 134 24.95 10.31 5.92
C ALA A 134 24.76 10.01 7.41
N TYR A 135 24.91 8.75 7.83
CA TYR A 135 24.62 8.31 9.20
C TYR A 135 25.77 7.51 9.81
N SER A 136 26.56 8.18 10.67
CA SER A 136 27.75 7.60 11.32
C SER A 136 27.46 6.44 12.27
N PHE A 137 26.25 6.35 12.81
CA PHE A 137 25.81 5.25 13.68
C PHE A 137 25.56 3.93 12.94
N ILE A 138 25.55 3.93 11.60
CA ILE A 138 25.49 2.70 10.81
C ILE A 138 26.91 2.11 10.73
N GLN A 139 27.08 0.90 11.25
CA GLN A 139 28.33 0.13 11.23
C GLN A 139 28.41 -0.84 10.07
N GLY A 140 27.26 -1.28 9.54
CA GLY A 140 27.26 -2.15 8.37
C GLY A 140 25.89 -2.30 7.75
N LEU A 141 25.88 -2.55 6.46
CA LEU A 141 24.71 -2.83 5.64
C LEU A 141 24.98 -4.10 4.81
N TYR A 142 24.01 -5.00 4.77
CA TYR A 142 24.19 -6.33 4.18
C TYR A 142 23.01 -6.67 3.26
N LYS A 143 23.30 -6.98 2.00
CA LYS A 143 22.34 -7.47 1.01
C LYS A 143 22.60 -8.94 0.72
N TRP A 144 21.59 -9.79 0.90
CA TRP A 144 21.70 -11.20 0.53
C TRP A 144 21.83 -11.34 -1.00
N ASN A 145 22.84 -12.07 -1.45
CA ASN A 145 23.01 -12.47 -2.84
C ASN A 145 22.76 -13.97 -2.97
N ALA A 146 21.54 -14.32 -3.38
CA ALA A 146 21.14 -15.71 -3.57
C ALA A 146 22.00 -16.47 -4.59
N ALA A 147 22.59 -15.80 -5.59
CA ALA A 147 23.46 -16.46 -6.57
C ALA A 147 24.81 -16.85 -5.96
N ALA A 148 25.31 -16.06 -5.01
CA ALA A 148 26.56 -16.35 -4.30
C ALA A 148 26.36 -17.16 -3.01
N GLY A 149 25.13 -17.23 -2.49
CA GLY A 149 24.85 -17.84 -1.18
C GLY A 149 25.50 -17.07 -0.02
N SER A 150 25.76 -15.77 -0.19
CA SER A 150 26.45 -14.92 0.76
C SER A 150 25.86 -13.50 0.80
N PHE A 151 26.26 -12.72 1.79
CA PHE A 151 25.94 -11.30 1.84
C PHE A 151 26.98 -10.48 1.07
N ILE A 152 26.49 -9.52 0.30
CA ILE A 152 27.29 -8.38 -0.17
C ILE A 152 27.21 -7.31 0.93
N GLN A 153 28.35 -6.84 1.41
CA GLN A 153 28.40 -5.99 2.59
C GLN A 153 29.25 -4.73 2.40
N VAL A 154 28.74 -3.64 2.98
CA VAL A 154 29.50 -2.42 3.22
C VAL A 154 29.57 -2.23 4.73
N VAL A 155 30.78 -2.13 5.27
CA VAL A 155 31.02 -2.04 6.72
C VAL A 155 31.89 -0.84 7.03
N ARG A 156 31.80 -0.31 8.25
CA ARG A 156 32.62 0.81 8.68
C ARG A 156 33.95 0.30 9.21
N GLU A 157 35.05 0.69 8.57
CA GLU A 157 36.41 0.45 9.04
C GLU A 157 37.08 1.78 9.29
N SER A 158 37.62 1.98 10.50
CA SER A 158 38.30 3.22 10.89
C SER A 158 37.49 4.49 10.59
N GLY A 159 36.17 4.41 10.76
CA GLY A 159 35.25 5.53 10.54
C GLY A 159 34.72 5.69 9.11
N VAL A 160 35.23 4.96 8.13
CA VAL A 160 34.87 5.10 6.70
C VAL A 160 34.12 3.85 6.20
N PRO A 161 33.06 3.99 5.37
CA PRO A 161 32.43 2.83 4.74
C PRO A 161 33.35 2.15 3.72
N VAL A 162 33.53 0.84 3.85
CA VAL A 162 34.35 -0.02 2.98
C VAL A 162 33.48 -1.11 2.36
N LYS A 163 33.59 -1.27 1.04
CA LYS A 163 32.89 -2.29 0.25
C LYS A 163 33.71 -3.58 0.31
N ILE A 164 33.27 -4.56 1.10
CA ILE A 164 34.06 -5.79 1.30
C ILE A 164 34.09 -6.64 0.02
N ASP A 165 32.97 -6.69 -0.68
CA ASP A 165 32.81 -7.48 -1.91
C ASP A 165 33.01 -6.66 -3.19
N GLY A 166 33.61 -5.46 -3.08
CA GLY A 166 33.84 -4.53 -4.19
C GLY A 166 32.57 -3.91 -4.82
N THR A 167 31.38 -4.31 -4.36
CA THR A 167 30.09 -3.85 -4.86
C THR A 167 29.42 -2.91 -3.86
N ASP A 168 28.66 -1.93 -4.36
CA ASP A 168 27.90 -0.98 -3.54
C ASP A 168 26.40 -1.13 -3.83
N PRO A 169 25.67 -1.94 -3.04
CA PRO A 169 24.26 -2.19 -3.31
C PRO A 169 23.41 -0.94 -3.22
N SER A 170 22.41 -0.81 -4.10
CA SER A 170 21.31 0.13 -3.95
C SER A 170 20.14 -0.50 -3.19
N PHE A 171 19.32 0.35 -2.57
CA PHE A 171 18.04 -0.04 -2.00
C PHE A 171 16.97 -0.14 -3.08
N ASN A 172 16.12 -1.15 -2.99
CA ASN A 172 14.98 -1.35 -3.88
C ASN A 172 13.72 -1.59 -3.07
N ALA A 173 12.58 -1.16 -3.61
CA ALA A 173 11.28 -1.58 -3.10
C ALA A 173 11.13 -3.11 -3.22
N GLY A 174 10.52 -3.73 -2.22
CA GLY A 174 10.27 -5.16 -2.17
C GLY A 174 11.44 -6.00 -1.67
N GLU A 175 12.59 -5.39 -1.37
CA GLU A 175 13.77 -6.07 -0.82
C GLU A 175 13.98 -5.75 0.67
N SER A 176 14.77 -6.60 1.34
CA SER A 176 15.16 -6.43 2.74
C SER A 176 16.65 -6.54 2.96
N TYR A 177 17.17 -5.80 3.92
CA TYR A 177 18.59 -5.67 4.21
C TYR A 177 18.85 -5.70 5.71
N PHE A 178 19.99 -6.25 6.12
CA PHE A 178 20.42 -6.11 7.50
C PHE A 178 21.13 -4.77 7.70
N PHE A 179 20.81 -4.13 8.82
CA PHE A 179 21.44 -2.92 9.33
C PHE A 179 22.10 -3.26 10.65
N ASN A 180 23.40 -2.98 10.78
CA ASN A 180 24.10 -3.04 12.05
C ASN A 180 24.32 -1.61 12.58
N LEU A 181 23.77 -1.30 13.74
CA LEU A 181 23.67 0.04 14.29
C LEU A 181 24.38 0.13 15.66
N THR A 182 24.94 1.29 16.01
CA THR A 182 25.52 1.49 17.36
C THR A 182 24.50 1.88 18.42
N GLN A 183 23.30 2.32 18.02
CA GLN A 183 22.30 2.87 18.93
C GLN A 183 20.89 2.62 18.41
N ASP A 184 19.92 2.72 19.31
CA ASP A 184 18.50 2.74 18.95
C ASP A 184 18.19 3.99 18.12
N VAL A 185 17.51 3.81 16.99
CA VAL A 185 17.12 4.88 16.08
C VAL A 185 15.76 4.60 15.48
N GLN A 186 15.17 5.61 14.87
CA GLN A 186 14.04 5.48 13.98
C GLN A 186 14.53 5.53 12.53
N ILE A 187 13.85 4.83 11.63
CA ILE A 187 13.97 4.96 10.19
C ILE A 187 12.62 5.37 9.59
N ASN A 188 12.65 6.29 8.63
CA ASN A 188 11.50 6.66 7.81
C ASN A 188 11.94 6.78 6.34
N PHE A 189 11.13 6.25 5.44
CA PHE A 189 11.34 6.32 4.00
C PHE A 189 10.02 6.54 3.24
N ASP A 190 9.06 7.22 3.87
CA ASP A 190 7.81 7.60 3.21
C ASP A 190 7.98 8.79 2.25
N GLY A 191 9.03 9.61 2.44
CA GLY A 191 9.35 10.75 1.59
C GLY A 191 10.38 10.42 0.49
N THR A 192 11.06 11.45 0.00
CA THR A 192 12.07 11.33 -1.07
C THR A 192 13.47 10.95 -0.57
N SER A 193 13.62 10.51 0.68
CA SER A 193 14.92 10.09 1.23
C SER A 193 14.74 9.12 2.38
N ILE A 194 15.84 8.43 2.76
CA ILE A 194 15.89 7.66 4.01
C ILE A 194 16.32 8.61 5.12
N LEU A 195 15.42 8.83 6.08
CA LEU A 195 15.67 9.59 7.30
C LEU A 195 15.93 8.64 8.45
N MET A 196 17.05 8.84 9.17
CA MET A 196 17.39 8.05 10.35
C MET A 196 17.88 8.92 11.50
N GLY A 197 17.51 8.56 12.74
CA GLY A 197 17.93 9.28 13.94
C GLY A 197 17.08 8.94 15.16
N ALA A 198 17.45 9.45 16.34
CA ALA A 198 16.75 9.15 17.59
C ALA A 198 15.31 9.69 17.63
N ASN A 199 15.07 10.86 17.04
CA ASN A 199 13.76 11.50 16.93
C ASN A 199 13.64 12.13 15.53
N ILE A 200 13.20 11.35 14.55
CA ILE A 200 12.95 11.87 13.21
C ILE A 200 11.52 12.42 13.18
N VAL A 201 11.35 13.66 12.74
CA VAL A 201 10.04 14.15 12.34
C VAL A 201 9.70 13.44 11.04
N PRO A 202 8.62 12.65 10.96
CA PRO A 202 8.22 12.04 9.70
C PRO A 202 8.16 13.13 8.64
N PRO A 203 8.76 12.93 7.45
CA PRO A 203 8.60 13.88 6.38
C PRO A 203 7.09 14.03 6.16
N VAL A 204 6.61 15.27 6.04
CA VAL A 204 5.22 15.51 5.67
C VAL A 204 5.07 14.96 4.26
N VAL A 205 4.60 13.72 4.18
CA VAL A 205 4.06 13.18 2.95
C VAL A 205 2.78 13.95 2.80
N GLU A 206 2.79 15.00 1.98
CA GLU A 206 1.52 15.44 1.43
C GLU A 206 0.94 14.19 0.76
N PRO A 207 -0.20 13.65 1.25
CA PRO A 207 -0.80 12.49 0.64
C PRO A 207 -0.91 12.85 -0.83
N SER A 208 -0.34 12.03 -1.74
CA SER A 208 -0.35 12.33 -3.18
C SER A 208 -1.74 12.81 -3.51
N GLU A 209 -1.92 14.14 -3.69
CA GLU A 209 -3.26 14.68 -3.51
C GLU A 209 -4.13 13.98 -4.51
N ASN A 210 -5.17 13.29 -4.03
CA ASN A 210 -6.17 12.82 -4.94
C ASN A 210 -6.66 14.10 -5.65
N PRO A 211 -6.45 14.28 -6.96
CA PRO A 211 -6.82 15.51 -7.65
C PRO A 211 -8.34 15.72 -7.66
N PHE A 212 -9.10 14.71 -7.20
CA PHE A 212 -10.53 14.72 -6.98
C PHE A 212 -10.92 14.91 -5.49
N ALA A 213 -9.97 15.21 -4.59
CA ALA A 213 -10.29 15.52 -3.19
C ALA A 213 -11.10 16.81 -3.11
N GLY A 214 -12.20 16.79 -2.37
CA GLY A 214 -13.09 17.94 -2.25
C GLY A 214 -14.52 17.59 -1.92
N THR A 215 -15.34 18.63 -1.81
CA THR A 215 -16.80 18.53 -1.60
C THR A 215 -17.52 18.99 -2.85
N TYR A 216 -18.43 18.15 -3.34
CA TYR A 216 -19.19 18.36 -4.56
C TYR A 216 -20.68 18.39 -4.22
N ASN A 217 -21.34 19.49 -4.57
CA ASN A 217 -22.77 19.67 -4.36
C ASN A 217 -23.50 19.42 -5.67
N GLY A 218 -24.61 18.69 -5.60
CA GLY A 218 -25.52 18.48 -6.72
C GLY A 218 -26.97 18.67 -6.32
N THR A 219 -27.80 18.98 -7.30
CA THR A 219 -29.25 19.11 -7.18
C THR A 219 -29.92 18.13 -8.14
N PHE A 220 -31.11 17.64 -7.77
CA PHE A 220 -31.97 16.86 -8.66
C PHE A 220 -32.93 17.80 -9.42
N GLY A 221 -33.40 17.41 -10.61
CA GLY A 221 -34.50 18.08 -11.31
C GLY A 221 -35.81 18.03 -10.51
N ALA A 222 -36.76 18.92 -10.82
CA ALA A 222 -37.98 19.07 -10.02
C ALA A 222 -38.88 17.81 -10.04
N PRO A 223 -39.47 17.38 -8.89
CA PRO A 223 -39.38 17.99 -7.55
C PRO A 223 -38.10 17.56 -6.81
N GLN A 224 -37.30 18.57 -6.48
CA GLN A 224 -35.85 18.48 -6.29
C GLN A 224 -35.43 18.01 -4.91
N GLY A 225 -34.31 17.30 -4.85
CA GLY A 225 -33.54 17.09 -3.64
C GLY A 225 -32.10 17.55 -3.83
N THR A 226 -31.34 17.56 -2.73
CA THR A 226 -29.93 17.95 -2.73
C THR A 226 -29.06 16.78 -2.34
N PHE A 227 -27.83 16.76 -2.81
CA PHE A 227 -26.86 15.80 -2.35
C PHE A 227 -25.44 16.35 -2.38
N VAL A 228 -24.63 15.83 -1.48
CA VAL A 228 -23.24 16.22 -1.21
C VAL A 228 -22.39 14.98 -1.33
N ILE A 229 -21.30 15.08 -2.09
CA ILE A 229 -20.26 14.05 -2.18
C ILE A 229 -18.97 14.64 -1.63
N THR A 230 -18.35 13.94 -0.68
CA THR A 230 -17.02 14.26 -0.17
C THR A 230 -16.04 13.18 -0.59
N VAL A 231 -14.92 13.58 -1.18
CA VAL A 231 -13.80 12.70 -1.51
C VAL A 231 -12.60 13.14 -0.67
N THR A 232 -12.01 12.20 0.08
CA THR A 232 -10.81 12.47 0.88
C THR A 232 -9.57 12.49 -0.01
N THR A 233 -8.49 13.06 0.52
CA THR A 233 -7.15 12.99 -0.10
C THR A 233 -6.65 11.56 -0.32
N GLN A 234 -7.20 10.59 0.41
CA GLN A 234 -6.92 9.15 0.28
C GLN A 234 -7.87 8.45 -0.71
N GLY A 235 -8.77 9.19 -1.36
CA GLY A 235 -9.74 8.66 -2.32
C GLY A 235 -10.97 8.00 -1.70
N THR A 236 -11.22 8.15 -0.39
CA THR A 236 -12.46 7.68 0.22
C THR A 236 -13.60 8.61 -0.15
N LEU A 237 -14.67 8.08 -0.71
CA LEU A 237 -15.87 8.82 -1.10
C LEU A 237 -17.01 8.56 -0.11
N ALA A 238 -17.68 9.62 0.33
CA ALA A 238 -18.94 9.58 1.06
C ALA A 238 -19.97 10.48 0.36
N ALA A 239 -21.20 10.03 0.23
CA ALA A 239 -22.30 10.77 -0.36
C ALA A 239 -23.48 10.82 0.61
N ASN A 240 -24.09 11.99 0.78
CA ASN A 240 -25.28 12.19 1.60
C ASN A 240 -26.23 13.18 0.94
N GLY A 241 -27.54 12.94 1.02
CA GLY A 241 -28.54 13.83 0.44
C GLY A 241 -29.95 13.52 0.92
N ALA A 242 -30.92 14.26 0.39
CA ALA A 242 -32.33 14.03 0.67
C ALA A 242 -33.13 14.14 -0.62
N ASN A 243 -34.07 13.23 -0.82
CA ASN A 243 -35.11 13.32 -1.84
C ASN A 243 -36.36 13.96 -1.23
N ASN A 244 -36.69 15.17 -1.66
CA ASN A 244 -37.87 15.91 -1.17
C ASN A 244 -39.13 15.66 -1.99
N SER A 245 -39.11 14.76 -2.99
CA SER A 245 -40.33 14.34 -3.69
C SER A 245 -41.27 13.48 -2.84
N ASN A 246 -40.77 12.93 -1.72
CA ASN A 246 -41.57 12.15 -0.77
C ASN A 246 -41.90 13.00 0.47
N VAL A 247 -43.07 12.76 1.08
CA VAL A 247 -43.41 13.27 2.42
C VAL A 247 -43.57 12.07 3.37
N PRO A 248 -42.67 11.88 4.35
CA PRO A 248 -41.46 12.67 4.64
C PRO A 248 -40.32 12.45 3.63
N PRO A 249 -39.35 13.40 3.52
CA PRO A 249 -38.20 13.27 2.64
C PRO A 249 -37.41 11.98 2.91
N THR A 250 -36.91 11.36 1.85
CA THR A 250 -36.12 10.13 1.95
C THR A 250 -34.64 10.46 1.97
N LEU A 251 -33.92 9.99 3.00
CA LEU A 251 -32.48 10.18 3.11
C LEU A 251 -31.75 9.32 2.08
N ILE A 252 -30.76 9.91 1.43
CA ILE A 252 -29.86 9.28 0.47
C ILE A 252 -28.48 9.21 1.13
N SER A 253 -27.87 8.03 1.13
CA SER A 253 -26.46 7.87 1.49
C SER A 253 -25.74 6.94 0.52
N GLY A 254 -24.44 7.15 0.37
CA GLY A 254 -23.57 6.33 -0.48
C GLY A 254 -22.11 6.41 -0.02
N SER A 255 -21.33 5.42 -0.39
CA SER A 255 -19.89 5.39 -0.14
C SER A 255 -19.16 4.72 -1.29
N GLY A 256 -17.86 5.00 -1.45
CA GLY A 256 -17.04 4.44 -2.51
C GLY A 256 -15.56 4.80 -2.38
N THR A 257 -14.80 4.49 -3.42
CA THR A 257 -13.39 4.87 -3.53
C THR A 257 -13.09 5.45 -4.92
N VAL A 258 -12.13 6.37 -4.98
CA VAL A 258 -11.65 7.04 -6.20
C VAL A 258 -10.14 6.78 -6.33
N THR A 259 -9.76 6.09 -7.40
CA THR A 259 -8.36 5.75 -7.74
C THR A 259 -7.93 6.50 -9.01
N ASN A 260 -6.77 7.17 -9.02
CA ASN A 260 -6.20 7.88 -10.19
C ASN A 260 -6.00 6.92 -11.41
N ALA A 261 -6.07 7.30 -12.70
CA ALA A 261 -5.85 8.58 -13.40
C ALA A 261 -6.63 8.72 -14.74
N GLY A 262 -6.81 9.96 -15.24
CA GLY A 262 -7.14 10.29 -16.65
C GLY A 262 -8.62 10.41 -17.01
N ALA A 263 -9.46 9.54 -16.46
CA ALA A 263 -10.91 9.64 -16.42
C ALA A 263 -11.36 8.77 -15.24
N ALA A 264 -12.08 9.35 -14.28
CA ALA A 264 -12.51 8.60 -13.10
C ALA A 264 -13.97 8.16 -13.31
N ASP A 265 -14.15 6.89 -13.64
CA ASP A 265 -15.44 6.24 -13.46
C ASP A 265 -15.60 5.94 -11.96
N PHE A 266 -16.67 6.44 -11.36
CA PHE A 266 -17.00 6.20 -9.96
C PHE A 266 -18.39 5.56 -9.90
N SER A 267 -18.56 4.61 -8.99
CA SER A 267 -19.82 3.91 -8.78
C SER A 267 -20.32 4.22 -7.38
N ILE A 268 -21.48 4.87 -7.27
CA ILE A 268 -22.12 5.13 -5.97
C ILE A 268 -23.39 4.29 -5.89
N LYS A 269 -23.45 3.44 -4.87
CA LYS A 269 -24.70 2.76 -4.52
C LYS A 269 -25.51 3.68 -3.62
N LEU A 270 -26.70 4.07 -4.05
CA LEU A 270 -27.60 4.94 -3.30
C LEU A 270 -28.79 4.10 -2.82
N ASN A 271 -29.09 4.11 -1.53
CA ASN A 271 -30.34 3.49 -1.05
C ASN A 271 -31.52 4.40 -1.38
N ASN A 272 -32.06 4.30 -2.60
CA ASN A 272 -33.24 5.03 -3.05
C ASN A 272 -34.20 4.09 -3.80
N PHE A 273 -35.47 4.45 -3.90
CA PHE A 273 -36.54 3.64 -4.53
C PHE A 273 -37.10 4.27 -5.81
N HIS A 274 -36.45 5.32 -6.34
CA HIS A 274 -36.92 6.15 -7.44
C HIS A 274 -35.86 6.29 -8.53
N LYS A 275 -36.26 6.60 -9.77
CA LYS A 275 -35.37 6.77 -10.92
C LYS A 275 -34.79 8.19 -11.01
N PHE A 276 -33.45 8.35 -11.12
CA PHE A 276 -32.80 9.66 -11.21
C PHE A 276 -31.82 9.85 -12.37
N SER A 277 -31.71 11.10 -12.82
CA SER A 277 -30.63 11.62 -13.65
C SER A 277 -30.33 13.06 -13.25
N GLY A 278 -29.07 13.48 -13.41
CA GLY A 278 -28.66 14.85 -13.08
C GLY A 278 -27.24 15.16 -13.53
N THR A 279 -26.85 16.41 -13.35
CA THR A 279 -25.53 16.94 -13.70
C THR A 279 -24.88 17.52 -12.44
N PHE A 280 -23.57 17.37 -12.32
CA PHE A 280 -22.78 18.10 -11.33
C PHE A 280 -21.99 19.21 -11.99
N THR A 281 -21.88 20.34 -11.29
CA THR A 281 -20.98 21.43 -11.67
C THR A 281 -20.17 21.86 -10.46
N SER A 282 -18.84 21.77 -10.56
CA SER A 282 -17.93 22.51 -9.68
C SER A 282 -16.86 23.22 -10.51
N SER A 283 -16.15 24.16 -9.88
CA SER A 283 -15.02 24.85 -10.52
C SER A 283 -13.98 23.84 -11.03
N GLY A 284 -13.90 23.66 -12.35
CA GLY A 284 -12.89 22.81 -13.02
C GLY A 284 -13.27 21.34 -13.25
N ALA A 285 -14.48 20.91 -12.88
CA ALA A 285 -14.95 19.53 -13.06
C ALA A 285 -16.42 19.46 -13.49
N SER A 286 -16.72 18.55 -14.42
CA SER A 286 -18.10 18.24 -14.82
C SER A 286 -18.29 16.74 -14.98
N GLY A 287 -19.44 16.23 -14.58
CA GLY A 287 -19.78 14.82 -14.70
C GLY A 287 -21.27 14.60 -14.81
N ASN A 288 -21.64 13.51 -15.48
CA ASN A 288 -23.02 13.06 -15.61
C ASN A 288 -23.21 11.82 -14.74
N PHE A 289 -24.41 11.66 -14.20
CA PHE A 289 -24.82 10.43 -13.54
C PHE A 289 -26.18 9.96 -14.04
N TYR A 290 -26.31 8.65 -14.15
CA TYR A 290 -27.51 7.97 -14.57
C TYR A 290 -27.72 6.72 -13.72
N GLU A 291 -28.96 6.46 -13.38
CA GLU A 291 -29.34 5.25 -12.69
C GLU A 291 -29.43 4.08 -13.64
N THR A 292 -28.91 2.92 -13.22
CA THR A 292 -28.95 1.72 -14.05
C THR A 292 -30.07 0.75 -13.67
N ASP A 293 -30.56 0.73 -12.42
CA ASP A 293 -31.36 -0.39 -11.90
C ASP A 293 -32.32 -0.07 -10.73
N GLY A 294 -32.66 1.18 -10.42
CA GLY A 294 -33.51 1.50 -9.27
C GLY A 294 -32.77 1.78 -7.97
N VAL A 295 -31.50 1.39 -7.85
CA VAL A 295 -30.73 1.38 -6.59
C VAL A 295 -29.26 1.79 -6.77
N THR A 296 -28.74 1.71 -7.99
CA THR A 296 -27.35 1.99 -8.33
C THR A 296 -27.29 3.16 -9.29
N VAL A 297 -26.58 4.22 -8.86
CA VAL A 297 -26.28 5.37 -9.71
C VAL A 297 -24.84 5.27 -10.16
N LYS A 298 -24.64 5.21 -11.48
CA LYS A 298 -23.32 5.26 -12.09
C LYS A 298 -23.09 6.66 -12.64
N GLY A 299 -21.86 7.13 -12.56
CA GLY A 299 -21.48 8.36 -13.24
C GLY A 299 -20.05 8.29 -13.76
N SER A 300 -19.76 9.19 -14.68
CA SER A 300 -18.41 9.42 -15.18
C SER A 300 -18.06 10.89 -14.98
N TRP A 301 -16.87 11.14 -14.44
CA TRP A 301 -16.36 12.49 -14.19
C TRP A 301 -15.21 12.79 -15.13
N GLN A 302 -15.22 13.99 -15.70
CA GLN A 302 -14.07 14.55 -16.41
C GLN A 302 -13.61 15.80 -15.67
N VAL A 303 -12.37 15.77 -15.19
CA VAL A 303 -11.69 16.94 -14.64
C VAL A 303 -10.70 17.41 -15.68
N THR A 304 -10.86 18.64 -16.15
CA THR A 304 -9.85 19.31 -16.98
C THR A 304 -9.01 20.14 -16.02
N LYS A 305 -7.81 19.69 -15.67
CA LYS A 305 -6.90 20.48 -14.85
C LYS A 305 -6.47 21.72 -15.66
N THR A 306 -7.03 22.88 -15.35
CA THR A 306 -6.44 24.16 -15.79
C THR A 306 -5.12 24.31 -15.04
N GLY A 307 -4.03 24.42 -15.78
CA GLY A 307 -2.66 24.28 -15.26
C GLY A 307 -2.36 25.17 -14.05
N GLY A 308 -1.78 24.55 -13.02
CA GLY A 308 -1.00 25.23 -11.98
C GLY A 308 0.46 24.80 -12.16
N SER A 309 1.33 25.77 -12.35
CA SER A 309 2.78 25.66 -12.56
C SER A 309 3.49 24.92 -11.42
N ASN A 310 4.53 24.16 -11.80
CA ASN A 310 5.51 23.52 -10.92
C ASN A 310 6.18 24.50 -9.95
#